data_AF-A0A200JEI6-F1
#
_entry.id   AF-A0A200JEI6-F1
#
_cell.length_a   1.000
_cell.length_b   1.000
_cell.length_c   1.000
_cell.angle_alpha   90.00
_cell.angle_beta   90.00
_cell.angle_gamma   90.00
#
_symmetry.space_group_name_H-M   'P 1'
#
loop_
_entity.id
_entity.type
_entity.pdbx_description
1 polymer ?
#
loop_
_entity_poly.entity_id
_entity_poly.type
_entity_poly.pdbx_seq_one_letter_code
_entity_poly.pdbx_strand_id
1 'polypeptide(L)'
;MKLFSETRFNVDVLKVEVLVNMAYVEGVGDEVCSTKKEPQDLFKAQAETTKLPFIFLSAGVSSELFQQILYFAKESSSTFNGVLCGGATWKEGVTSFAQNGQEAAEEWLQTIEKEHIQKLNEVLKETATALVL
;
A
#
# COMPACT_ATOMS: atom_id res chain seq x y z
N MET A 1 9.24 -1.12 13.39
CA MET A 1 8.74 0.23 13.73
C MET A 1 9.30 0.70 15.07
N LYS A 2 8.94 0.10 16.21
CA LYS A 2 9.38 0.49 17.57
C LYS A 2 10.81 1.06 17.71
N LEU A 3 11.84 0.30 17.33
CA LEU A 3 13.25 0.71 17.47
C LEU A 3 13.54 2.03 16.75
N PHE A 4 13.14 2.15 15.49
CA PHE A 4 13.42 3.34 14.67
C PHE A 4 12.46 4.51 14.96
N SER A 5 11.48 4.31 15.83
CA SER A 5 10.67 5.38 16.40
C SER A 5 11.36 6.06 17.60
N GLU A 6 12.50 5.56 18.08
CA GLU A 6 13.28 6.22 19.12
C GLU A 6 13.87 7.54 18.61
N THR A 7 13.82 8.58 19.45
CA THR A 7 14.20 9.95 19.08
C THR A 7 15.64 10.09 18.56
N ARG A 8 16.55 9.22 19.00
CA ARG A 8 17.96 9.21 18.56
C ARG A 8 18.18 8.95 17.07
N PHE A 9 17.16 8.41 16.38
CA PHE A 9 17.24 8.14 14.94
C PHE A 9 16.72 9.29 14.08
N ASN A 10 16.09 10.32 14.68
CA ASN A 10 15.58 11.51 13.98
C ASN A 10 14.73 11.17 12.74
N VAL A 11 13.89 10.13 12.84
CA VAL A 11 13.00 9.72 11.75
C VAL A 11 11.74 10.56 11.76
N ASP A 12 11.38 11.17 10.64
CA ASP A 12 10.14 11.93 10.47
C ASP A 12 8.97 11.05 9.98
N VAL A 13 9.23 10.14 9.03
CA VAL A 13 8.21 9.26 8.44
C VAL A 13 8.77 7.85 8.25
N LEU A 14 7.99 6.84 8.63
CA LEU A 14 8.33 5.44 8.42
C LEU A 14 7.64 4.90 7.15
N LYS A 15 8.42 4.50 6.15
CA LYS A 15 7.90 3.69 5.03
C LYS A 15 8.01 2.21 5.40
N VAL A 16 6.89 1.51 5.47
CA VAL A 16 6.82 0.13 5.99
C VAL A 16 5.98 -0.79 5.12
N GLU A 17 6.23 -2.09 5.26
CA GLU A 17 5.38 -3.15 4.72
C GLU A 17 4.16 -3.37 5.63
N VAL A 18 3.15 -4.07 5.12
CA VAL A 18 2.10 -4.66 5.98
C VAL A 18 2.63 -5.93 6.65
N LEU A 19 2.12 -6.29 7.82
CA LEU A 19 2.66 -7.42 8.61
C LEU A 19 2.20 -8.81 8.16
N VAL A 20 1.35 -8.89 7.14
CA VAL A 20 0.74 -10.14 6.68
C VAL A 20 0.81 -10.21 5.17
N ASN A 21 1.04 -11.41 4.63
CA ASN A 21 0.86 -11.63 3.20
C ASN A 21 -0.64 -11.75 2.88
N MET A 22 -1.20 -10.64 2.39
CA MET A 22 -2.62 -10.47 2.17
C MET A 22 -3.19 -11.35 1.03
N ALA A 23 -2.32 -11.97 0.21
CA ALA A 23 -2.73 -12.97 -0.78
C ALA A 23 -3.36 -14.22 -0.15
N TYR A 24 -3.11 -14.46 1.14
CA TYR A 24 -3.56 -15.63 1.89
C TYR A 24 -4.67 -15.33 2.91
N VAL A 25 -5.24 -14.12 2.88
CA VAL A 25 -6.24 -13.66 3.86
C VAL A 25 -7.63 -13.74 3.25
N GLU A 26 -8.55 -14.37 3.99
CA GLU A 26 -9.95 -14.50 3.62
C GLU A 26 -10.58 -13.16 3.22
N GLY A 27 -11.21 -13.12 2.04
CA GLY A 27 -11.90 -11.93 1.55
C GLY A 27 -10.99 -10.78 1.10
N VAL A 28 -9.69 -11.03 0.93
CA VAL A 28 -8.72 -10.10 0.32
C VAL A 28 -7.93 -10.79 -0.79
N GLY A 29 -7.35 -11.95 -0.50
CA GLY A 29 -6.57 -12.73 -1.45
C GLY A 29 -7.29 -13.98 -1.94
N ASP A 30 -6.80 -14.54 -3.06
CA ASP A 30 -7.41 -15.69 -3.73
C ASP A 30 -6.98 -17.04 -3.12
N GLU A 31 -5.84 -17.11 -2.41
CA GLU A 31 -5.27 -18.33 -1.84
C GLU A 31 -5.52 -18.43 -0.33
N VAL A 32 -6.79 -18.41 0.10
CA VAL A 32 -7.16 -18.26 1.52
C VAL A 32 -6.57 -19.37 2.42
N CYS A 33 -5.68 -18.97 3.35
CA CYS A 33 -5.09 -19.84 4.37
C CYS A 33 -5.26 -19.30 5.81
N SER A 34 -5.79 -18.08 5.98
CA SER A 34 -5.97 -17.43 7.28
C SER A 34 -7.32 -16.68 7.35
N THR A 35 -7.95 -16.74 8.53
CA THR A 35 -9.18 -15.96 8.81
C THR A 35 -8.86 -14.48 8.96
N LYS A 36 -9.84 -13.59 8.73
CA LYS A 36 -9.65 -12.13 8.82
C LYS A 36 -9.16 -11.63 10.19
N LYS A 37 -9.49 -12.31 11.29
CA LYS A 37 -9.30 -11.80 12.65
C LYS A 37 -7.83 -11.54 13.00
N GLU A 38 -6.96 -12.52 12.77
CA GLU A 38 -5.53 -12.40 13.12
C GLU A 38 -4.83 -11.30 12.31
N PRO A 39 -5.01 -11.19 10.97
CA PRO A 39 -4.53 -10.05 10.21
C PRO A 39 -5.06 -8.70 10.70
N GLN A 40 -6.33 -8.60 11.08
CA GLN A 40 -6.90 -7.36 11.63
C GLN A 40 -6.17 -6.94 12.92
N ASP A 41 -5.96 -7.89 13.84
CA ASP A 41 -5.26 -7.64 15.09
C ASP A 41 -3.80 -7.20 14.83
N LEU A 42 -3.15 -7.75 13.80
CA LEU A 42 -1.80 -7.36 13.39
C LEU A 42 -1.72 -5.94 12.82
N PHE A 43 -2.67 -5.50 11.99
CA PHE A 43 -2.72 -4.12 11.49
C PHE A 43 -2.89 -3.11 12.62
N LYS A 44 -3.79 -3.39 13.56
CA LYS A 44 -3.97 -2.56 14.75
C LYS A 44 -2.69 -2.49 15.58
N ALA A 45 -2.10 -3.64 15.88
CA ALA A 45 -0.86 -3.70 16.65
C ALA A 45 0.29 -2.96 15.95
N GLN A 46 0.37 -3.03 14.62
CA GLN A 46 1.34 -2.30 13.82
C GLN A 46 1.22 -0.78 14.04
N ALA A 47 0.02 -0.24 13.91
CA ALA A 47 -0.25 1.18 14.10
C ALA A 47 0.11 1.64 15.52
N GLU A 48 -0.17 0.83 16.54
CA GLU A 48 0.16 1.12 17.94
C GLU A 48 1.67 1.06 18.26
N THR A 49 2.52 0.57 17.34
CA THR A 49 3.97 0.46 17.58
C THR A 49 4.75 1.76 17.42
N THR A 50 4.14 2.82 16.86
CA THR A 50 4.82 4.10 16.60
C THR A 50 3.89 5.28 16.84
N LYS A 51 4.46 6.43 17.19
CA LYS A 51 3.77 7.73 17.16
C LYS A 51 4.15 8.57 15.94
N LEU A 52 5.18 8.16 15.21
CA LEU A 52 5.58 8.80 13.97
C LEU A 52 4.58 8.51 12.86
N PRO A 53 4.38 9.43 11.92
CA PRO A 53 3.72 9.14 10.66
C PRO A 53 4.31 7.91 9.97
N PHE A 54 3.45 7.08 9.39
CA PHE A 54 3.90 5.94 8.59
C PHE A 54 3.06 5.75 7.33
N ILE A 55 3.72 5.27 6.28
CA ILE A 55 3.13 5.03 4.97
C ILE A 55 3.44 3.61 4.49
N PHE A 56 2.52 3.03 3.73
CA PHE A 56 2.71 1.68 3.19
C PHE A 56 3.46 1.69 1.86
N LEU A 57 4.25 0.65 1.64
CA LEU A 57 4.81 0.29 0.34
C LEU A 57 4.03 -0.88 -0.27
N SER A 58 3.99 -0.96 -1.61
CA SER A 58 3.16 -1.95 -2.31
C SER A 58 3.79 -3.33 -2.52
N ALA A 59 5.08 -3.50 -2.20
CA ALA A 59 5.81 -4.78 -2.26
C ALA A 59 5.68 -5.59 -3.57
N GLY A 60 5.27 -4.96 -4.68
CA GLY A 60 5.11 -5.61 -5.98
C GLY A 60 3.83 -6.44 -6.16
N VAL A 61 2.84 -6.31 -5.26
CA VAL A 61 1.48 -6.81 -5.52
C VAL A 61 0.79 -6.01 -6.62
N SER A 62 -0.31 -6.53 -7.18
CA SER A 62 -1.12 -5.80 -8.16
C SER A 62 -1.75 -4.54 -7.56
N SER A 63 -2.15 -3.60 -8.43
CA SER A 63 -2.84 -2.37 -8.03
C SER A 63 -4.12 -2.68 -7.25
N GLU A 64 -4.91 -3.63 -7.74
CA GLU A 64 -6.20 -4.04 -7.17
C GLU A 64 -6.00 -4.65 -5.78
N LEU A 65 -5.06 -5.59 -5.64
CA LEU A 65 -4.78 -6.21 -4.35
C LEU A 65 -4.27 -5.15 -3.37
N PHE A 66 -3.38 -4.25 -3.79
CA PHE A 66 -2.90 -3.18 -2.91
C PHE A 66 -4.04 -2.27 -2.42
N GLN A 67 -4.98 -1.90 -3.29
CA GLN A 67 -6.16 -1.11 -2.90
C GLN A 67 -7.01 -1.85 -1.85
N GLN A 68 -7.25 -3.15 -2.02
CA GLN A 68 -7.98 -3.96 -1.02
C GLN A 68 -7.24 -4.01 0.33
N ILE A 69 -5.90 -4.07 0.31
CA ILE A 69 -5.09 -4.02 1.52
C ILE A 69 -5.30 -2.70 2.27
N LEU A 70 -5.44 -1.56 1.58
CA LEU A 70 -5.67 -0.25 2.22
C LEU A 70 -7.04 -0.17 2.88
N TYR A 71 -8.09 -0.70 2.24
CA TYR A 71 -9.41 -0.82 2.86
C TYR A 71 -9.36 -1.72 4.09
N PHE A 72 -8.73 -2.89 3.97
CA PHE A 72 -8.56 -3.81 5.09
C PHE A 72 -7.79 -3.16 6.26
N ALA A 73 -6.74 -2.40 5.97
CA ALA A 73 -5.98 -1.66 6.98
C ALA A 73 -6.87 -0.66 7.72
N LYS A 74 -7.71 0.09 6.99
CA LYS A 74 -8.67 1.04 7.58
C LYS A 74 -9.69 0.35 8.47
N GLU A 75 -10.30 -0.73 8.00
CA GLU A 75 -11.24 -1.56 8.76
C GLU A 75 -10.59 -2.14 10.03
N SER A 76 -9.29 -2.43 9.95
CA SER A 76 -8.46 -2.94 11.05
C SER A 76 -7.94 -1.86 12.00
N SER A 77 -8.47 -0.63 11.93
CA SER A 77 -8.06 0.51 12.77
C SER A 77 -6.61 0.95 12.59
N SER A 78 -5.99 0.67 11.44
CA SER A 78 -4.69 1.25 11.11
C SER A 78 -4.80 2.76 10.88
N THR A 79 -3.86 3.53 11.41
CA THR A 79 -3.79 4.99 11.28
C THR A 79 -2.73 5.44 10.28
N PHE A 80 -2.44 4.61 9.27
CA PHE A 80 -1.45 4.93 8.24
C PHE A 80 -1.78 6.25 7.52
N ASN A 81 -0.75 6.96 7.08
CA ASN A 81 -0.84 8.34 6.62
C ASN A 81 -0.75 8.51 5.10
N GLY A 82 -0.60 7.40 4.36
CA GLY A 82 -0.47 7.41 2.91
C GLY A 82 0.34 6.22 2.41
N VAL A 83 0.82 6.32 1.17
CA VAL A 83 1.57 5.25 0.50
C VAL A 83 2.72 5.82 -0.31
N LEU A 84 3.74 4.98 -0.54
CA LEU A 84 4.74 5.18 -1.58
C LEU A 84 4.80 3.89 -2.40
N CYS A 85 3.94 3.82 -3.41
CA CYS A 85 3.82 2.70 -4.33
C CYS A 85 4.54 2.99 -5.65
N GLY A 86 5.12 1.95 -6.25
CA GLY A 86 5.78 2.05 -7.55
C GLY A 86 5.38 0.90 -8.46
N GLY A 87 5.89 -0.31 -8.20
CA GLY A 87 5.61 -1.46 -9.06
C GLY A 87 4.12 -1.80 -9.22
N ALA A 88 3.26 -1.44 -8.27
CA ALA A 88 1.82 -1.63 -8.40
C ALA A 88 1.17 -0.70 -9.44
N THR A 89 1.78 0.46 -9.74
CA THR A 89 1.22 1.42 -10.70
C THR A 89 1.82 1.30 -12.09
N TRP A 90 3.15 1.15 -12.21
CA TRP A 90 3.84 1.31 -13.52
C TRP A 90 4.56 0.06 -14.06
N LYS A 91 4.60 -1.06 -13.33
CA LYS A 91 5.41 -2.24 -13.71
C LYS A 91 5.05 -2.80 -15.09
N GLU A 92 3.77 -2.82 -15.45
CA GLU A 92 3.31 -3.32 -16.75
C GLU A 92 3.71 -2.40 -17.93
N GLY A 93 3.89 -1.10 -17.67
CA GLY A 93 4.41 -0.16 -18.65
C GLY A 93 5.83 -0.50 -19.11
N VAL A 94 6.62 -1.19 -18.27
CA VAL A 94 7.95 -1.70 -18.65
C VAL A 94 7.84 -2.72 -19.79
N THR A 95 6.81 -3.58 -19.77
CA THR A 95 6.56 -4.55 -20.85
C THR A 95 6.15 -3.83 -22.14
N SER A 96 5.28 -2.82 -22.05
CA SER A 96 4.89 -2.00 -23.21
C SER A 96 6.13 -1.36 -23.86
N PHE A 97 7.01 -0.77 -23.04
CA PHE A 97 8.27 -0.19 -23.52
C PHE A 97 9.18 -1.22 -24.18
N ALA A 98 9.42 -2.36 -23.51
CA ALA A 98 10.34 -3.38 -23.98
C ALA A 98 9.90 -4.03 -25.30
N GLN A 99 8.59 -4.15 -25.52
CA GLN A 99 8.03 -4.82 -26.70
C GLN A 99 7.73 -3.86 -27.85
N ASN A 100 7.24 -2.65 -27.53
CA ASN A 100 6.63 -1.75 -28.51
C ASN A 100 7.27 -0.35 -28.54
N GLY A 101 8.30 -0.11 -27.71
CA GLY A 101 9.06 1.14 -27.71
C GLY A 101 8.43 2.28 -26.89
N GLN A 102 9.03 3.46 -27.00
CA GLN A 102 8.71 4.61 -26.16
C GLN A 102 7.26 5.11 -26.33
N GLU A 103 6.78 5.26 -27.57
CA GLU A 103 5.43 5.80 -27.84
C GLU A 103 4.34 4.93 -27.21
N ALA A 104 4.45 3.60 -27.32
CA ALA A 104 3.51 2.67 -26.69
C ALA A 104 3.58 2.69 -25.16
N ALA A 105 4.75 2.95 -24.59
CA ALA A 105 4.90 3.13 -23.14
C ALA A 105 4.26 4.44 -22.67
N GLU A 106 4.43 5.52 -23.44
CA GLU A 106 3.80 6.82 -23.15
C GLU A 106 2.27 6.72 -23.23
N GLU A 107 1.72 6.05 -24.24
CA GLU A 107 0.29 5.79 -24.35
C GLU A 107 -0.22 4.96 -23.16
N TRP A 108 0.53 3.92 -22.78
CA TRP A 108 0.18 3.08 -21.63
C TRP A 108 0.18 3.88 -20.31
N LEU A 109 1.16 4.77 -20.12
CA LEU A 109 1.20 5.66 -18.95
C LEU A 109 0.01 6.63 -18.93
N GLN A 110 -0.33 7.22 -20.08
CA GLN A 110 -1.43 8.18 -20.18
C GLN A 110 -2.82 7.57 -20.03
N THR A 111 -2.94 6.24 -20.18
CA THR A 111 -4.19 5.50 -20.10
C THR A 111 -4.25 4.64 -18.84
N ILE A 112 -3.58 3.49 -18.84
CA ILE A 112 -3.68 2.46 -17.80
C ILE A 112 -3.06 2.93 -16.47
N GLU A 113 -1.84 3.47 -16.48
CA GLU A 113 -1.20 3.96 -15.25
C GLU A 113 -1.98 5.10 -14.62
N LYS A 114 -2.43 6.04 -15.46
CA LYS A 114 -3.28 7.16 -15.02
C LYS A 114 -4.56 6.68 -14.35
N GLU A 115 -5.20 5.64 -14.87
CA GLU A 115 -6.38 5.03 -14.25
C GLU A 115 -6.02 4.40 -12.89
N HIS A 116 -4.91 3.65 -12.82
CA HIS A 116 -4.43 3.04 -11.57
C HIS A 116 -4.15 4.08 -10.47
N ILE A 117 -3.44 5.16 -10.80
CA ILE A 117 -3.10 6.20 -9.81
C ILE A 117 -4.35 6.99 -9.39
N GLN A 118 -5.30 7.23 -10.30
CA GLN A 118 -6.55 7.91 -9.98
C GLN A 118 -7.42 7.08 -9.02
N LYS A 119 -7.60 5.78 -9.30
CA LYS A 119 -8.29 4.85 -8.38
C LYS A 119 -7.60 4.79 -7.03
N LEU A 120 -6.27 4.66 -7.00
CA LEU A 120 -5.52 4.67 -5.74
C LEU A 120 -5.74 5.97 -4.95
N ASN A 121 -5.77 7.12 -5.63
CA ASN A 121 -6.05 8.40 -4.97
C ASN A 121 -7.45 8.47 -4.35
N GLU A 122 -8.46 7.84 -4.97
CA GLU A 122 -9.80 7.73 -4.40
C GLU A 122 -9.79 6.86 -3.14
N VAL A 123 -9.16 5.68 -3.20
CA VAL A 123 -9.00 4.79 -2.05
C VAL A 123 -8.28 5.49 -0.90
N LEU A 124 -7.23 6.26 -1.17
CA LEU A 124 -6.49 6.99 -0.14
C LEU A 124 -7.34 8.06 0.57
N LYS A 125 -8.26 8.71 -0.14
CA LYS A 125 -9.19 9.69 0.49
C LYS A 125 -10.11 9.03 1.52
N GLU A 126 -10.45 7.76 1.32
CA GLU A 126 -11.36 7.02 2.20
C GLU A 126 -10.62 6.32 3.35
N THR A 127 -9.38 5.88 3.10
CA THR A 127 -8.66 4.96 3.99
C THR A 127 -7.57 5.64 4.81
N ALA A 128 -6.79 6.56 4.23
CA ALA A 128 -5.65 7.16 4.91
C ALA A 128 -6.07 8.15 6.01
N THR A 129 -5.19 8.34 6.99
CA THR A 129 -5.36 9.32 8.07
C THR A 129 -4.50 10.54 7.83
N ALA A 130 -5.12 11.72 7.74
CA ALA A 130 -4.39 12.97 7.56
C ALA A 130 -3.42 13.23 8.72
N LEU A 131 -2.27 13.85 8.40
CA LEU A 131 -1.35 14.34 9.42
C LEU A 131 -2.00 15.48 10.18
N VAL A 132 -1.92 15.43 11.51
CA VAL A 132 -2.22 16.59 12.35
C VAL A 132 -0.89 17.30 12.57
N LEU A 133 -0.70 18.41 11.86
CA LEU A 133 0.47 19.28 11.97
C LEU A 133 0.29 20.29 13.10
#